data_AF-A0A9E1YEQ6-F1
#
_entry.id   AF-A0A9E1YEQ6-F1
#
_cell.length_a   1.000
_cell.length_b   1.000
_cell.length_c   1.000
_cell.angle_alpha   90.00
_cell.angle_beta   90.00
_cell.angle_gamma   90.00
#
_symmetry.space_group_name_H-M   'P 1'
#
loop_
_entity.id
_entity.type
_entity.pdbx_description
1 polymer ?
#
loop_
_entity_poly.entity_id
_entity_poly.type
_entity_poly.pdbx_seq_one_letter_code
_entity_poly.pdbx_strand_id
1 'polypeptide(L)'
;MTDFKPGQKWISSAEPELGIGQIVSVEHRLVTMNFDLIDEIRTYAKDQAPLTRVKFNIGDIIRTAGDLELEVSQVSDQDGIFVYHGEYQGTATAIIETELDPGITFSKPEERLFSFQIDDNRWFNLRYQTLQHQARLATSSIKGLLGPRVSLIPHQFFIAQEVASRYAPRVLLAD
;
A
#
# COMPACT_ATOMS: atom_id res chain seq x y z
N MET A 1 -22.74 -3.28 -16.16
CA MET A 1 -23.26 -2.86 -14.84
C MET A 1 -22.56 -3.70 -13.80
N THR A 2 -21.74 -3.09 -12.97
CA THR A 2 -21.13 -3.74 -11.81
C THR A 2 -22.21 -4.02 -10.77
N ASP A 3 -22.45 -5.30 -10.48
CA ASP A 3 -23.46 -5.71 -9.50
C ASP A 3 -22.83 -5.69 -8.10
N PHE A 4 -22.94 -4.53 -7.46
CA PHE A 4 -22.52 -4.32 -6.09
C PHE A 4 -23.44 -5.06 -5.13
N LYS A 5 -22.87 -5.87 -4.24
CA LYS A 5 -23.59 -6.55 -3.16
C LYS A 5 -22.93 -6.28 -1.81
N PRO A 6 -23.70 -6.18 -0.71
CA PRO A 6 -23.14 -6.11 0.63
C PRO A 6 -22.20 -7.28 0.94
N GLY A 7 -21.11 -7.02 1.65
CA GLY A 7 -20.07 -8.00 2.01
C GLY A 7 -18.93 -8.11 0.99
N GLN A 8 -19.09 -7.56 -0.21
CA GLN A 8 -18.06 -7.59 -1.24
C GLN A 8 -16.87 -6.69 -0.90
N LYS A 9 -15.63 -7.15 -1.16
CA LYS A 9 -14.41 -6.35 -0.96
C LYS A 9 -13.98 -5.61 -2.22
N TRP A 10 -13.69 -4.32 -2.12
CA TRP A 10 -13.34 -3.43 -3.23
C TRP A 10 -12.23 -2.46 -2.81
N ILE A 11 -11.50 -1.89 -3.78
CA ILE A 11 -10.54 -0.81 -3.56
C ILE A 11 -10.98 0.46 -4.30
N SER A 12 -10.65 1.63 -3.75
CA SER A 12 -10.79 2.91 -4.46
C SER A 12 -9.54 3.14 -5.30
N SER A 13 -9.72 3.24 -6.62
CA SER A 13 -8.62 3.55 -7.55
C SER A 13 -8.20 5.02 -7.46
N ALA A 14 -9.09 5.88 -6.93
CA ALA A 14 -8.82 7.30 -6.72
C ALA A 14 -8.10 7.59 -5.39
N GLU A 15 -8.34 6.76 -4.37
CA GLU A 15 -7.79 6.89 -3.01
C GLU A 15 -7.21 5.52 -2.56
N PRO A 16 -6.09 5.05 -3.15
CA PRO A 16 -5.52 3.74 -2.83
C PRO A 16 -5.01 3.63 -1.38
N GLU A 17 -4.75 4.76 -0.72
CA GLU A 17 -4.36 4.85 0.68
C GLU A 17 -5.44 4.38 1.67
N LEU A 18 -6.72 4.33 1.26
CA LEU A 18 -7.80 3.81 2.10
C LEU A 18 -7.74 2.28 2.25
N GLY A 19 -6.97 1.60 1.39
CA GLY A 19 -6.85 0.15 1.38
C GLY A 19 -8.10 -0.55 0.87
N ILE A 20 -8.31 -1.79 1.33
CA ILE A 20 -9.49 -2.58 0.98
C ILE A 20 -10.66 -2.14 1.84
N GLY A 21 -11.77 -1.84 1.18
CA GLY A 21 -13.06 -1.61 1.84
C GLY A 21 -14.07 -2.72 1.54
N GLN A 22 -15.10 -2.80 2.35
CA GLN A 22 -16.26 -3.67 2.15
C GLN A 22 -17.50 -2.86 1.81
N ILE A 23 -18.36 -3.41 0.95
CA ILE A 23 -19.66 -2.81 0.67
C ILE A 23 -20.60 -3.05 1.85
N VAL A 24 -21.11 -1.96 2.41
CA VAL A 24 -22.07 -1.99 3.53
C VAL A 24 -23.50 -1.91 3.02
N SER A 25 -23.76 -0.97 2.10
CA SER A 25 -25.09 -0.77 1.55
C SER A 25 -25.06 -0.39 0.08
N VAL A 26 -26.13 -0.80 -0.60
CA VAL A 26 -26.30 -0.61 -2.04
C VAL A 26 -27.70 -0.05 -2.26
N GLU A 27 -27.77 1.23 -2.61
CA GLU A 27 -29.03 1.91 -2.91
C GLU A 27 -29.25 2.01 -4.43
N HIS A 28 -30.25 2.77 -4.89
CA HIS A 28 -30.57 2.85 -6.31
C HIS A 28 -29.40 3.40 -7.15
N ARG A 29 -28.80 4.52 -6.72
CA ARG A 29 -27.70 5.19 -7.45
C ARG A 29 -26.40 5.29 -6.65
N LEU A 30 -26.43 4.91 -5.38
CA LEU A 30 -25.32 5.04 -4.46
C LEU A 30 -24.84 3.68 -3.98
N VAL A 31 -23.54 3.58 -3.71
CA VAL A 31 -22.90 2.46 -3.03
C VAL A 31 -22.09 3.01 -1.87
N THR A 32 -22.28 2.43 -0.68
CA THR A 32 -21.56 2.82 0.53
C THR A 32 -20.54 1.75 0.88
N MET A 33 -19.30 2.17 1.07
CA MET A 33 -18.19 1.33 1.47
C MET A 33 -17.64 1.74 2.83
N ASN A 34 -17.24 0.75 3.62
CA ASN A 34 -16.46 0.93 4.84
C ASN A 34 -15.01 0.50 4.58
N PHE A 35 -14.04 1.34 4.91
CA PHE A 35 -12.62 1.04 4.84
C PHE A 35 -12.11 0.71 6.24
N ASP A 36 -12.03 -0.58 6.54
CA ASP A 36 -11.78 -1.09 7.90
C ASP A 36 -10.40 -0.66 8.45
N LEU A 37 -9.42 -0.39 7.57
CA LEU A 37 -8.05 -0.01 7.95
C LEU A 37 -7.98 1.39 8.61
N ILE A 38 -8.84 2.31 8.18
CA ILE A 38 -8.85 3.72 8.59
C ILE A 38 -10.14 4.14 9.29
N ASP A 39 -11.07 3.19 9.48
CA ASP A 39 -12.40 3.39 10.07
C ASP A 39 -13.19 4.53 9.40
N GLU A 40 -13.14 4.59 8.07
CA GLU A 40 -13.86 5.59 7.29
C GLU A 40 -14.91 4.99 6.37
N ILE A 41 -16.05 5.69 6.27
CA ILE A 41 -17.13 5.36 5.35
C ILE A 41 -17.09 6.34 4.16
N ARG A 42 -17.20 5.81 2.94
CA ARG A 42 -17.33 6.58 1.71
C ARG A 42 -18.57 6.15 0.94
N THR A 43 -19.23 7.11 0.32
CA THR A 43 -20.38 6.87 -0.57
C THR A 43 -20.03 7.32 -1.97
N TYR A 44 -20.21 6.43 -2.95
CA TYR A 44 -19.93 6.68 -4.36
C TYR A 44 -21.21 6.57 -5.21
N ALA A 45 -21.27 7.32 -6.31
CA ALA A 45 -22.30 7.14 -7.32
C ALA A 45 -21.96 5.89 -8.18
N LYS A 46 -22.85 4.90 -8.23
CA LYS A 46 -22.59 3.60 -8.89
C LYS A 46 -22.07 3.71 -10.32
N ASP A 47 -22.61 4.65 -11.10
CA ASP A 47 -22.28 4.80 -12.52
C ASP A 47 -20.87 5.33 -12.77
N GLN A 48 -20.27 6.00 -11.78
CA GLN A 48 -18.95 6.65 -11.88
C GLN A 48 -18.02 6.27 -10.72
N ALA A 49 -18.35 5.22 -9.98
CA ALA A 49 -17.58 4.81 -8.81
C ALA A 49 -16.20 4.33 -9.28
N PRO A 50 -15.09 4.94 -8.81
CA PRO A 50 -13.72 4.54 -9.17
C PRO A 50 -13.31 3.25 -8.43
N LEU A 51 -14.24 2.31 -8.27
CA LEU A 51 -14.10 1.11 -7.46
C LEU A 51 -13.67 -0.06 -8.32
N THR A 52 -12.62 -0.76 -7.89
CA THR A 52 -12.16 -2.00 -8.52
C THR A 52 -12.45 -3.18 -7.60
N ARG A 53 -13.05 -4.24 -8.14
CA ARG A 53 -13.37 -5.45 -7.37
C ARG A 53 -12.09 -6.17 -7.00
N VAL A 54 -11.95 -6.49 -5.72
CA VAL A 54 -10.88 -7.34 -5.23
C VAL A 54 -11.19 -8.80 -5.53
N LYS A 55 -10.26 -9.49 -6.20
CA LYS A 55 -10.32 -10.93 -6.44
C LYS A 55 -8.91 -11.50 -6.46
N PHE A 56 -8.66 -12.51 -5.63
CA PHE A 56 -7.43 -13.30 -5.69
C PHE A 56 -7.57 -14.47 -6.66
N ASN A 57 -6.44 -14.91 -7.19
CA ASN A 57 -6.31 -16.04 -8.09
C ASN A 57 -5.70 -17.24 -7.36
N ILE A 58 -5.79 -18.41 -8.01
CA ILE A 58 -5.12 -19.62 -7.55
C ILE A 58 -3.61 -19.37 -7.53
N GLY A 59 -2.95 -19.71 -6.41
CA GLY A 59 -1.54 -19.45 -6.14
C GLY A 59 -1.24 -18.13 -5.41
N ASP A 60 -2.24 -17.26 -5.23
CA ASP A 60 -2.06 -16.08 -4.38
C ASP A 60 -2.04 -16.47 -2.90
N ILE A 61 -1.24 -15.76 -2.11
CA ILE A 61 -1.22 -15.89 -0.65
C ILE A 61 -2.15 -14.83 -0.07
N ILE A 62 -3.18 -15.26 0.63
CA ILE A 62 -4.15 -14.40 1.31
C ILE A 62 -3.99 -14.51 2.83
N ARG A 63 -4.40 -13.46 3.54
CA ARG A 63 -4.33 -13.39 5.00
C ARG A 63 -5.67 -13.01 5.59
N THR A 64 -5.98 -13.55 6.77
CA THR A 64 -7.12 -13.11 7.57
C THR A 64 -6.68 -12.14 8.66
N ALA A 65 -7.62 -11.42 9.27
CA ALA A 65 -7.35 -10.56 10.43
C ALA A 65 -6.78 -11.31 11.66
N GLY A 66 -6.83 -12.65 11.68
CA GLY A 66 -6.27 -13.51 12.72
C GLY A 66 -4.87 -14.05 12.42
N ASP A 67 -4.12 -13.41 11.52
CA ASP A 67 -2.77 -13.83 11.06
C ASP A 67 -2.73 -15.24 10.42
N LEU A 68 -3.87 -15.75 9.95
CA LEU A 68 -3.89 -16.99 9.17
C LEU A 68 -3.50 -16.70 7.72
N GLU A 69 -2.39 -17.29 7.26
CA GLU A 69 -1.95 -17.21 5.87
C GLU A 69 -2.36 -18.47 5.09
N LEU A 70 -3.00 -18.29 3.94
CA LEU A 70 -3.49 -19.38 3.09
C LEU A 70 -3.05 -19.17 1.65
N GLU A 71 -2.46 -20.20 1.03
CA GLU A 71 -2.29 -20.23 -0.42
C GLU A 71 -3.60 -20.70 -1.07
N VAL A 72 -4.12 -19.89 -2.00
CA VAL A 72 -5.39 -20.16 -2.67
C VAL A 72 -5.22 -21.32 -3.64
N SER A 73 -5.89 -22.45 -3.39
CA SER A 73 -5.93 -23.59 -4.32
C SER A 73 -7.17 -23.58 -5.22
N GLN A 74 -8.28 -23.00 -4.73
CA GLN A 74 -9.53 -22.90 -5.47
C GLN A 74 -10.31 -21.64 -5.06
N VAL A 75 -10.99 -21.02 -6.01
CA VAL A 75 -11.91 -19.90 -5.77
C VAL A 75 -13.31 -20.32 -6.17
N SER A 76 -14.26 -20.20 -5.24
CA SER A 76 -15.70 -20.39 -5.51
C SER A 76 -16.45 -19.08 -5.32
N ASP A 77 -17.50 -18.89 -6.13
CA ASP A 77 -18.42 -17.76 -6.01
C ASP A 77 -19.74 -18.28 -5.41
N GLN A 78 -20.13 -17.72 -4.27
CA GLN A 78 -21.41 -17.99 -3.62
C GLN A 78 -22.20 -16.68 -3.59
N ASP A 79 -23.21 -16.56 -4.45
CA ASP A 79 -24.09 -15.39 -4.56
C ASP A 79 -23.36 -14.04 -4.77
N GLY A 80 -22.20 -14.03 -5.44
CA GLY A 80 -21.39 -12.85 -5.70
C GLY A 80 -20.39 -12.51 -4.59
N ILE A 81 -20.22 -13.42 -3.63
CA ILE A 81 -19.22 -13.40 -2.57
C ILE A 81 -18.17 -14.46 -2.86
N PHE A 82 -16.89 -14.07 -2.89
CA PHE A 82 -15.81 -15.03 -3.13
C PHE A 82 -15.46 -15.80 -1.86
N VAL A 83 -15.29 -17.12 -2.01
CA VAL A 83 -14.78 -18.02 -0.99
C VAL A 83 -13.52 -18.68 -1.54
N TYR A 84 -12.41 -18.47 -0.83
CA TYR A 84 -11.09 -18.96 -1.17
C TYR A 84 -10.80 -20.22 -0.38
N HIS A 85 -10.49 -21.31 -1.06
CA HIS A 85 -10.14 -22.58 -0.45
C HIS A 85 -8.64 -22.81 -0.56
N GLY A 86 -8.08 -23.46 0.44
CA GLY A 86 -6.67 -23.81 0.50
C GLY A 86 -6.41 -24.82 1.61
N GLU A 87 -5.14 -25.09 1.86
CA GLU A 87 -4.70 -25.96 2.94
C GLU A 87 -3.90 -25.15 3.96
N TYR A 88 -4.31 -25.18 5.23
CA TYR A 88 -3.58 -24.56 6.34
C TYR A 88 -3.19 -25.65 7.33
N GLN A 89 -1.89 -25.84 7.55
CA GLN A 89 -1.35 -26.84 8.49
C GLN A 89 -1.92 -28.26 8.30
N GLY A 90 -2.12 -28.72 7.06
CA GLY A 90 -2.67 -30.05 6.79
C GLY A 90 -4.20 -30.14 6.80
N THR A 91 -4.89 -29.02 7.02
CA THR A 91 -6.37 -28.96 7.12
C THR A 91 -6.94 -28.12 5.99
N ALA A 92 -7.91 -28.69 5.26
CA ALA A 92 -8.67 -27.96 4.26
C ALA A 92 -9.41 -26.78 4.94
N THR A 93 -9.04 -25.57 4.55
CA THR A 93 -9.53 -24.32 5.14
C THR A 93 -10.13 -23.45 4.05
N ALA A 94 -11.25 -22.82 4.36
CA ALA A 94 -11.90 -21.87 3.47
C ALA A 94 -11.98 -20.50 4.16
N ILE A 95 -11.63 -19.45 3.42
CA ILE A 95 -11.68 -18.06 3.85
C ILE A 95 -12.70 -17.34 2.98
N ILE A 96 -13.67 -16.70 3.62
CA ILE A 96 -14.68 -15.86 2.94
C ILE A 96 -14.07 -14.47 2.71
N GLU A 97 -14.38 -13.80 1.59
CA GLU A 97 -13.79 -12.49 1.29
C GLU A 97 -14.00 -11.44 2.42
N THR A 98 -15.06 -11.56 3.22
CA THR A 98 -15.31 -10.67 4.37
C THR A 98 -14.26 -10.78 5.47
N GLU A 99 -13.60 -11.94 5.59
CA GLU A 99 -12.59 -12.24 6.61
C GLU A 99 -11.16 -11.88 6.18
N LEU A 100 -10.98 -11.43 4.94
CA LEU A 100 -9.70 -10.98 4.43
C LEU A 100 -9.18 -9.79 5.25
N ASP A 101 -7.89 -9.81 5.52
CA ASP A 101 -7.19 -8.71 6.19
C ASP A 101 -7.34 -7.40 5.38
N PRO A 102 -7.88 -6.32 5.98
CA PRO A 102 -8.01 -5.03 5.30
C PRO A 102 -6.66 -4.38 4.95
N GLY A 103 -5.56 -4.82 5.58
CA GLY A 103 -4.21 -4.38 5.30
C GLY A 103 -3.59 -4.95 4.02
N ILE A 104 -4.27 -5.86 3.31
CA ILE A 104 -3.71 -6.44 2.08
C ILE A 104 -3.62 -5.34 1.01
N THR A 105 -2.39 -5.08 0.56
CA THR A 105 -2.11 -4.07 -0.46
C THR A 105 -2.01 -4.70 -1.83
N PHE A 106 -3.01 -4.44 -2.68
CA PHE A 106 -2.97 -4.80 -4.09
C PHE A 106 -2.19 -3.74 -4.86
N SER A 107 -0.88 -3.90 -4.93
CA SER A 107 -0.07 -3.00 -5.76
C SER A 107 1.13 -3.67 -6.39
N LYS A 108 1.01 -4.96 -6.76
CA LYS A 108 1.99 -5.50 -7.70
C LYS A 108 1.85 -4.75 -9.03
N PRO A 109 2.91 -4.12 -9.54
CA PRO A 109 2.84 -3.36 -10.79
C PRO A 109 2.42 -4.23 -11.98
N GLU A 110 2.68 -5.54 -11.92
CA GLU A 110 2.27 -6.54 -12.91
C GLU A 110 0.74 -6.69 -12.98
N GLU A 111 0.07 -6.81 -11.82
CA GLU A 111 -1.39 -6.90 -11.72
C GLU A 111 -2.08 -5.63 -12.22
N ARG A 112 -1.51 -4.46 -11.89
CA ARG A 112 -1.97 -3.16 -12.40
C ARG A 112 -1.83 -3.06 -13.92
N LEU A 113 -0.72 -3.57 -14.48
CA LEU A 113 -0.51 -3.61 -15.93
C LEU A 113 -1.53 -4.52 -16.63
N PHE A 114 -1.76 -5.73 -16.12
CA PHE A 114 -2.69 -6.68 -16.72
C PHE A 114 -4.17 -6.27 -16.57
N SER A 115 -4.51 -5.48 -15.56
CA SER A 115 -5.85 -4.89 -15.37
C SER A 115 -6.03 -3.54 -16.09
N PHE A 116 -5.07 -3.12 -16.92
CA PHE A 116 -5.06 -1.83 -17.63
C PHE A 116 -5.15 -0.60 -16.69
N GLN A 117 -4.77 -0.73 -15.43
CA GLN A 117 -4.62 0.37 -14.49
C GLN A 117 -3.26 1.07 -14.70
N ILE A 118 -3.13 1.75 -15.83
CA ILE A 118 -1.88 2.37 -16.26
C ILE A 118 -1.85 3.83 -15.81
N ASP A 119 -0.83 4.19 -15.04
CA ASP A 119 -0.54 5.57 -14.68
C ASP A 119 0.12 6.32 -15.86
N ASP A 120 -0.01 7.66 -15.89
CA ASP A 120 0.73 8.47 -16.87
C ASP A 120 2.25 8.26 -16.71
N ASN A 121 2.94 8.10 -17.84
CA ASN A 121 4.38 7.95 -17.92
C ASN A 121 5.13 9.06 -17.17
N ARG A 122 4.59 10.28 -17.09
CA ARG A 122 5.22 11.36 -16.31
C ARG A 122 5.38 10.99 -14.83
N TRP A 123 4.40 10.33 -14.23
CA TRP A 123 4.45 9.93 -12.81
C TRP A 123 5.46 8.81 -12.58
N PHE A 124 5.51 7.84 -13.49
CA PHE A 124 6.53 6.80 -13.47
C PHE A 124 7.95 7.40 -13.52
N ASN A 125 8.19 8.30 -14.47
CA ASN A 125 9.49 8.97 -14.62
C ASN A 125 9.86 9.79 -13.38
N LEU A 126 8.90 10.54 -12.82
CA LEU A 126 9.12 11.31 -11.59
C LEU A 126 9.49 10.40 -10.42
N ARG A 127 8.79 9.29 -10.23
CA ARG A 127 9.07 8.30 -9.18
C ARG A 127 10.48 7.72 -9.36
N TYR A 128 10.81 7.29 -10.58
CA TYR A 128 12.13 6.74 -10.91
C TYR A 128 13.27 7.75 -10.62
N GLN A 129 13.15 8.98 -11.13
CA GLN A 129 14.15 10.03 -10.91
C GLN A 129 14.27 10.39 -9.43
N THR A 130 13.15 10.45 -8.70
CA THR A 130 13.15 10.73 -7.25
C THR A 130 13.94 9.66 -6.49
N LEU A 131 13.69 8.38 -6.76
CA LEU A 131 14.41 7.28 -6.13
C LEU A 131 15.91 7.33 -6.45
N GLN A 132 16.27 7.63 -7.71
CA GLN A 132 17.67 7.78 -8.12
C GLN A 132 18.36 8.93 -7.37
N HIS A 133 17.71 10.09 -7.25
CA HIS A 133 18.24 11.23 -6.52
C HIS A 133 18.33 10.96 -5.01
N GLN A 134 17.34 10.30 -4.42
CA GLN A 134 17.37 9.89 -3.01
C GLN A 134 18.53 8.94 -2.74
N ALA A 135 18.73 7.91 -3.58
CA ALA A 135 19.85 6.97 -3.44
C ALA A 135 21.22 7.68 -3.51
N ARG A 136 21.38 8.61 -4.48
CA ARG A 136 22.60 9.43 -4.61
C ARG A 136 22.85 10.31 -3.38
N LEU A 137 21.81 10.95 -2.84
CA LEU A 137 21.95 11.81 -1.65
C LEU A 137 22.18 10.97 -0.39
N ALA A 138 21.58 9.79 -0.29
CA ALA A 138 21.73 8.90 0.85
C ALA A 138 23.15 8.31 0.96
N THR A 139 23.80 8.06 -0.17
CA THR A 139 25.17 7.53 -0.26
C THR A 139 26.26 8.61 -0.24
N SER A 140 25.88 9.89 -0.25
CA SER A 140 26.80 11.01 -0.24
C SER A 140 27.59 11.07 1.08
N SER A 141 28.92 11.17 0.99
CA SER A 141 29.81 11.32 2.16
C SER A 141 29.60 12.62 2.93
N ILE A 142 28.97 13.62 2.30
CA ILE A 142 28.68 14.94 2.87
C ILE A 142 27.20 15.08 3.27
N LYS A 143 26.46 13.98 3.36
CA LYS A 143 25.08 13.97 3.84
C LYS A 143 25.00 14.57 5.24
N GLY A 144 24.08 15.51 5.45
CA GLY A 144 23.94 16.26 6.70
C GLY A 144 24.73 17.56 6.77
N LEU A 145 25.75 17.75 5.91
CA LEU A 145 26.57 18.97 5.88
C LEU A 145 26.14 19.97 4.76
N LEU A 146 25.28 19.55 3.83
CA LEU A 146 24.83 20.38 2.70
C LEU A 146 23.65 21.32 3.00
N GLY A 147 22.88 21.05 4.06
CA GLY A 147 21.65 21.80 4.38
C GLY A 147 21.84 23.11 5.17
N PRO A 148 22.84 23.26 6.06
CA PRO A 148 23.01 24.48 6.84
C PRO A 148 23.28 25.72 5.98
N ARG A 149 22.61 26.84 6.29
CA ARG A 149 22.84 28.14 5.65
C ARG A 149 24.03 28.87 6.32
N VAL A 150 25.24 28.35 6.13
CA VAL A 150 26.49 28.91 6.69
C VAL A 150 27.55 29.05 5.60
N SER A 151 28.53 29.91 5.84
CA SER A 151 29.70 30.04 4.95
C SER A 151 30.54 28.75 4.99
N LEU A 152 31.17 28.41 3.86
CA LEU A 152 32.05 27.24 3.74
C LEU A 152 33.40 27.51 4.41
N ILE A 153 33.43 27.49 5.74
CA ILE A 153 34.61 27.70 6.56
C ILE A 153 35.26 26.33 6.84
N PRO A 154 36.47 26.04 6.31
CA PRO A 154 37.03 24.67 6.32
C PRO A 154 37.13 24.03 7.70
N HIS A 155 37.60 24.76 8.72
CA HIS A 155 37.75 24.21 10.07
C HIS A 155 36.41 23.86 10.72
N GLN A 156 35.35 24.64 10.46
CA GLN A 156 34.01 24.38 11.01
C GLN A 156 33.40 23.10 10.41
N PHE A 157 33.57 22.89 9.10
CA PHE A 157 33.12 21.67 8.43
C PHE A 157 33.94 20.45 8.84
N PHE A 158 35.25 20.62 9.07
CA PHE A 158 36.11 19.57 9.61
C PHE A 158 35.61 19.08 10.97
N ILE A 159 35.35 20.01 11.91
CA ILE A 159 34.82 19.68 13.24
C ILE A 159 33.44 19.01 13.10
N ALA A 160 32.54 19.57 12.28
CA ALA A 160 31.21 19.00 12.08
C ALA A 160 31.27 17.55 11.56
N GLN A 161 32.14 17.28 10.58
CA GLN A 161 32.33 15.93 10.04
C GLN A 161 32.92 14.97 11.08
N GLU A 162 33.98 15.38 11.76
CA GLU A 162 34.72 14.56 12.74
C GLU A 162 33.88 14.21 13.97
N VAL A 163 33.03 15.13 14.41
CA VAL A 163 32.13 14.91 15.55
C VAL A 163 30.90 14.08 15.15
N ALA A 164 30.30 14.37 13.99
CA ALA A 164 29.10 13.68 13.53
C ALA A 164 29.33 12.22 13.09
N SER A 165 30.56 11.86 12.70
CA SER A 165 30.91 10.49 12.31
C SER A 165 31.10 9.54 13.49
N ARG A 166 31.14 10.05 14.73
CA ARG A 166 31.37 9.24 15.94
C ARG A 166 30.05 8.69 16.48
N TYR A 167 30.09 7.49 17.02
CA TYR A 167 28.99 6.96 17.82
C TYR A 167 28.96 7.66 19.19
N ALA A 168 27.83 8.30 19.52
CA ALA A 168 27.60 9.02 20.78
C ALA A 168 28.72 10.05 21.14
N PRO A 169 28.90 11.11 20.32
CA PRO A 169 30.00 12.05 20.49
C PRO A 169 29.91 12.83 21.81
N ARG A 170 31.05 12.94 22.50
CA ARG A 170 31.27 13.82 23.65
C ARG A 170 32.41 14.76 23.32
N VAL A 171 32.13 16.06 23.21
CA VAL A 171 33.08 17.06 22.73
C VAL A 171 32.86 18.35 23.51
N LEU A 172 33.94 19.05 23.82
CA LEU A 172 33.91 20.41 24.35
C LEU A 172 34.44 21.32 23.25
N LEU A 173 33.62 22.25 22.79
CA LEU A 173 34.01 23.31 21.86
C LEU A 173 34.32 24.57 22.69
N ALA A 174 35.52 25.12 22.54
CA ALA A 174 35.97 26.33 23.25
C ALA A 174 36.56 27.37 22.28
N ASP A 175 36.12 27.30 21.01
CA ASP A 175 36.38 28.30 19.98
C ASP A 175 35.49 29.55 20.16
#